data_AF-A0A3D0S307-F1
#
_entry.id   AF-A0A3D0S307-F1
#
_cell.length_a   1.000
_cell.length_b   1.000
_cell.length_c   1.000
_cell.angle_alpha   90.00
_cell.angle_beta   90.00
_cell.angle_gamma   90.00
#
_symmetry.space_group_name_H-M   'P 1'
#
loop_
_entity.id
_entity.type
_entity.pdbx_description
1 polymer ?
#
loop_
_entity_poly.entity_id
_entity_poly.type
_entity_poly.pdbx_seq_one_letter_code
_entity_poly.pdbx_strand_id
1 'polypeptide(L)'
;ETDLDLELMLLVERTDELAGARGASTTAYTLRFAHDGVDLLLRVSGDGTTSRIDGWVVPPSPVTVSVLRDPDVLATLEVGDAGRFEVPDLSPGMLRVRLEPVDGSTSFVTPAFEI
;
A
#
# COMPACT_ATOMS: atom_id res chain seq x y z
N GLU A 1 14.34 -17.92 10.76
CA GLU A 1 14.25 -16.47 10.57
C GLU A 1 14.94 -16.17 9.26
N THR A 2 14.19 -16.12 8.15
CA THR A 2 14.73 -15.63 6.88
C THR A 2 14.75 -14.13 7.00
N ASP A 3 15.93 -13.58 7.27
CA ASP A 3 16.27 -12.20 6.99
C ASP A 3 16.05 -12.02 5.47
N LEU A 4 14.82 -11.70 5.09
CA LEU A 4 14.52 -11.26 3.73
C LEU A 4 15.25 -9.93 3.60
N ASP A 5 16.17 -9.85 2.64
CA ASP A 5 16.86 -8.62 2.27
C ASP A 5 15.78 -7.65 1.74
N LEU A 6 15.17 -6.91 2.66
CA LEU A 6 14.07 -5.99 2.39
C LEU A 6 14.64 -4.59 2.17
N GLU A 7 14.40 -4.04 0.98
CA GLU A 7 14.72 -2.66 0.70
C GLU A 7 13.59 -1.73 1.11
N LEU A 8 13.96 -0.61 1.74
CA LEU A 8 12.99 0.38 2.23
C LEU A 8 12.66 1.37 1.12
N MET A 9 11.40 1.42 0.72
CA MET A 9 10.91 2.46 -0.20
C MET A 9 10.86 3.83 0.49
N LEU A 10 10.82 4.90 -0.29
CA LEU A 10 10.68 6.26 0.22
C LEU A 10 9.31 6.82 -0.11
N LEU A 11 8.62 7.43 0.86
CA LEU A 11 7.42 8.22 0.59
C LEU A 11 7.85 9.49 -0.16
N VAL A 12 7.52 9.57 -1.45
CA VAL A 12 7.91 10.69 -2.31
C VAL A 12 6.83 11.74 -2.46
N GLU A 13 5.56 11.35 -2.37
CA GLU A 13 4.42 12.26 -2.52
C GLU A 13 3.23 11.81 -1.66
N ARG A 14 2.54 12.80 -1.08
CA ARG A 14 1.22 12.65 -0.47
C ARG A 14 0.31 13.75 -1.00
N THR A 15 -0.85 13.35 -1.51
CA THR A 15 -1.84 14.25 -2.10
C THR A 15 -3.20 13.99 -1.46
N ASP A 16 -3.68 14.94 -0.65
CA ASP A 16 -4.97 14.85 0.03
C ASP A 16 -6.12 15.34 -0.89
N GLU A 17 -7.16 14.52 -1.03
CA GLU A 17 -8.40 14.88 -1.72
C GLU A 17 -9.44 15.34 -0.70
N LEU A 18 -9.76 16.64 -0.67
CA LEU A 18 -10.84 17.16 0.19
C LEU A 18 -12.20 16.80 -0.41
N ALA A 19 -12.85 15.73 0.08
CA ALA A 19 -14.19 15.36 -0.32
C ALA A 19 -15.25 16.27 0.36
N GLY A 20 -15.67 17.33 -0.34
CA GLY A 20 -16.72 18.23 0.13
C GLY A 20 -18.15 17.79 -0.23
N ALA A 21 -19.07 18.02 0.73
CA ALA A 21 -20.50 18.33 0.59
C ALA A 21 -21.58 17.22 0.59
N ARG A 22 -21.29 15.94 0.89
CA ARG A 22 -22.36 14.94 1.13
C ARG A 22 -22.10 14.06 2.36
N GLY A 23 -22.34 14.63 3.54
CA GLY A 23 -22.85 13.88 4.70
C GLY A 23 -22.07 12.64 5.17
N ALA A 24 -20.74 12.67 5.14
CA ALA A 24 -19.80 11.91 5.97
C ALA A 24 -18.42 12.48 5.63
N SER A 25 -17.54 12.67 6.60
CA SER A 25 -16.18 13.14 6.32
C SER A 25 -15.39 12.01 5.66
N THR A 26 -15.60 11.79 4.36
CA THR A 26 -14.85 10.78 3.62
C THR A 26 -13.43 11.28 3.42
N THR A 27 -12.48 10.65 4.08
CA THR A 27 -11.05 10.88 3.85
C THR A 27 -10.67 10.17 2.57
N ALA A 28 -10.06 10.87 1.61
CA ALA A 28 -9.42 10.26 0.47
C ALA A 28 -8.08 10.95 0.23
N TYR A 29 -7.01 10.18 0.03
CA TYR A 29 -5.71 10.71 -0.34
C TYR A 29 -4.90 9.65 -1.07
N THR A 30 -3.88 10.11 -1.77
CA THR A 30 -2.94 9.25 -2.49
C THR A 30 -1.55 9.38 -1.87
N LEU A 31 -0.87 8.25 -1.72
CA LEU A 31 0.54 8.14 -1.36
C LEU A 31 1.30 7.54 -2.53
N ARG A 32 2.49 8.06 -2.79
CA ARG A 32 3.45 7.46 -3.71
C ARG A 32 4.71 7.10 -2.95
N PHE A 33 5.05 5.83 -2.98
CA PHE A 33 6.35 5.33 -2.53
C PHE A 33 7.20 4.98 -3.74
N ALA A 34 8.50 5.23 -3.70
CA ALA A 34 9.42 4.92 -4.79
C ALA A 34 10.71 4.27 -4.28
N HIS A 35 11.23 3.31 -5.04
CA HIS A 35 12.55 2.72 -4.86
C HIS A 35 13.04 2.12 -6.17
N ASP A 36 14.29 2.37 -6.55
CA ASP A 36 14.97 1.77 -7.73
C ASP A 36 14.13 1.63 -9.01
N GLY A 37 13.35 2.67 -9.36
CA GLY A 37 12.51 2.66 -10.58
C GLY A 37 11.16 1.95 -10.45
N VAL A 38 10.84 1.43 -9.27
CA VAL A 38 9.51 0.92 -8.89
C VAL A 38 8.78 1.96 -8.04
N ASP A 39 7.58 2.30 -8.47
CA ASP A 39 6.63 3.10 -7.71
C ASP A 39 5.50 2.22 -7.17
N LEU A 40 5.14 2.43 -5.90
CA LEU A 40 3.92 1.94 -5.30
C LEU A 40 2.99 3.13 -5.05
N LEU A 41 1.90 3.19 -5.81
CA LEU A 41 0.84 4.18 -5.65
C LEU A 41 -0.26 3.57 -4.79
N LEU A 42 -0.62 4.21 -3.69
CA LEU A 42 -1.72 3.81 -2.83
C LEU A 42 -2.75 4.93 -2.76
N ARG A 43 -4.00 4.63 -3.07
CA ARG A 43 -5.14 5.49 -2.77
C ARG A 43 -5.86 4.94 -1.56
N VAL A 44 -5.89 5.74 -0.49
CA VAL A 44 -6.63 5.43 0.72
C VAL A 44 -7.94 6.17 0.67
N SER A 45 -9.04 5.48 0.96
CA SER A 45 -10.36 6.09 1.08
C SER A 45 -11.14 5.47 2.24
N GLY A 46 -11.88 6.27 3.01
CA GLY A 46 -12.60 5.76 4.17
C GLY A 46 -13.50 6.79 4.82
N ASP A 47 -14.25 6.36 5.84
CA ASP A 47 -15.19 7.19 6.60
C ASP A 47 -14.71 7.51 8.03
N GLY A 48 -13.46 7.17 8.34
CA GLY A 48 -12.84 7.34 9.66
C GLY A 48 -13.05 6.15 10.60
N THR A 49 -13.92 5.19 10.26
CA THR A 49 -14.08 3.92 10.99
C THR A 49 -13.57 2.72 10.21
N THR A 50 -13.75 2.78 8.89
CA THR A 50 -13.26 1.79 7.95
C THR A 50 -12.62 2.48 6.75
N SER A 51 -11.49 1.95 6.33
CA SER A 51 -10.69 2.43 5.20
C SER A 51 -10.48 1.31 4.19
N ARG A 52 -10.28 1.68 2.93
CA ARG A 52 -9.93 0.83 1.81
C ARG A 52 -8.65 1.37 1.18
N ILE A 53 -7.76 0.46 0.81
CA ILE A 53 -6.57 0.76 0.02
C ILE A 53 -6.76 0.21 -1.39
N ASP A 54 -6.69 1.08 -2.39
CA ASP A 54 -6.43 0.71 -3.78
C ASP A 54 -4.95 0.91 -4.07
N GLY A 55 -4.29 -0.09 -4.64
CA GLY A 55 -2.85 -0.03 -4.91
C GLY A 55 -2.48 -0.33 -6.36
N TRP A 56 -1.39 0.28 -6.82
CA TRP A 56 -0.76 0.02 -8.12
C TRP A 56 0.76 -0.04 -7.98
N VAL A 57 1.35 -1.11 -8.53
CA VAL A 57 2.80 -1.24 -8.74
C VAL A 57 3.13 -0.79 -10.16
N VAL A 58 4.11 0.09 -10.29
CA VAL A 58 4.52 0.71 -11.57
C VAL A 58 6.05 0.63 -11.71
N PRO A 59 6.60 0.07 -12.80
CA PRO A 59 5.89 -0.63 -13.87
C PRO A 59 5.16 -1.87 -13.34
N PRO A 60 4.05 -2.29 -13.98
CA PRO A 60 3.28 -3.42 -13.50
C PRO A 60 4.07 -4.71 -13.65
N SER A 61 4.12 -5.51 -12.59
CA SER A 61 4.79 -6.80 -12.55
C SER A 61 4.09 -7.76 -11.57
N PRO A 62 4.20 -9.08 -11.78
CA PRO A 62 3.69 -10.05 -10.82
C PRO A 62 4.40 -9.98 -9.47
N VAL A 63 3.62 -9.77 -8.40
CA VAL A 63 4.15 -9.53 -7.04
C VAL A 63 3.17 -10.06 -5.99
N THR A 64 3.70 -10.56 -4.88
CA THR A 64 2.90 -10.82 -3.68
C THR A 64 2.90 -9.57 -2.81
N VAL A 65 1.71 -9.05 -2.50
CA VAL A 65 1.53 -7.87 -1.65
C VAL A 65 1.06 -8.31 -0.27
N SER A 66 1.76 -7.91 0.77
CA SER A 66 1.33 -8.09 2.16
C SER A 66 1.09 -6.74 2.84
N VAL A 67 -0.09 -6.58 3.42
CA VAL A 67 -0.42 -5.43 4.28
C VAL A 67 -0.19 -5.83 5.73
N LEU A 68 0.67 -5.10 6.41
CA LEU A 68 1.17 -5.43 7.73
C LEU A 68 0.73 -4.37 8.74
N ARG A 69 0.34 -4.82 9.93
CA ARG A 69 0.23 -4.04 11.15
C ARG A 69 1.17 -4.66 12.15
N ASP A 70 2.41 -4.16 12.20
CA ASP A 70 3.54 -4.74 12.94
C ASP A 70 3.13 -5.51 14.23
N PRO A 71 3.37 -6.83 14.32
CA PRO A 71 3.91 -7.77 13.31
C PRO A 71 2.84 -8.53 12.49
N ASP A 72 1.55 -8.23 12.69
CA ASP A 72 0.44 -8.99 12.12
C ASP A 72 0.26 -8.74 10.62
N VAL A 73 0.05 -9.82 9.86
CA VAL A 73 -0.35 -9.74 8.45
C VAL A 73 -1.87 -9.59 8.39
N LEU A 74 -2.35 -8.44 7.92
CA LEU A 74 -3.78 -8.18 7.75
C LEU A 74 -4.34 -8.78 6.46
N ALA A 75 -3.54 -8.74 5.39
CA ALA A 75 -3.91 -9.27 4.08
C ALA A 75 -2.66 -9.69 3.29
N THR A 76 -2.80 -10.73 2.47
CA THR A 76 -1.82 -11.14 1.46
C THR A 76 -2.55 -11.36 0.14
N LEU A 77 -2.03 -10.77 -0.95
CA LEU A 77 -2.65 -10.80 -2.27
C LEU A 77 -1.60 -11.13 -3.33
N GLU A 78 -1.94 -12.04 -4.25
CA GLU A 78 -1.18 -12.23 -5.49
C GLU A 78 -1.65 -11.21 -6.53
N VAL A 79 -0.72 -10.37 -6.99
CA VAL A 79 -0.99 -9.33 -7.98
C VAL A 79 -0.38 -9.76 -9.29
N GLY A 80 -1.20 -9.83 -10.34
CA GLY A 80 -0.76 -10.23 -11.68
C GLY A 80 -0.22 -9.07 -12.51
N ASP A 81 -0.12 -9.28 -13.83
CA ASP A 81 0.52 -8.37 -14.80
C ASP A 81 -0.10 -6.97 -14.91
N ALA A 82 -1.23 -6.71 -14.25
CA ALA A 82 -1.83 -5.37 -14.18
C ALA A 82 -1.23 -4.51 -13.04
N GLY A 83 -0.50 -5.11 -12.09
CA GLY A 83 0.09 -4.42 -10.94
C GLY A 83 -0.93 -3.84 -9.94
N ARG A 84 -2.24 -4.04 -10.14
CA ARG A 84 -3.31 -3.44 -9.33
C ARG A 84 -3.83 -4.41 -8.27
N PHE A 85 -4.07 -3.90 -7.06
CA PHE A 85 -4.72 -4.63 -5.97
C PHE A 85 -5.68 -3.75 -5.17
N GLU A 86 -6.51 -4.39 -4.34
CA GLU A 86 -7.49 -3.74 -3.48
C GLU A 86 -7.51 -4.47 -2.12
N VAL A 87 -7.53 -3.70 -1.03
CA VAL A 87 -7.69 -4.20 0.33
C VAL A 87 -8.81 -3.42 1.02
N PRO A 88 -10.03 -3.98 1.08
CA PRO A 88 -11.16 -3.35 1.75
C PRO A 88 -11.13 -3.58 3.27
N ASP A 89 -12.03 -2.92 3.97
CA ASP A 89 -12.39 -3.20 5.37
C ASP A 89 -11.22 -3.11 6.38
N LEU A 90 -10.29 -2.18 6.16
CA LEU A 90 -9.18 -1.92 7.06
C LEU A 90 -9.59 -0.96 8.17
N SER A 91 -9.29 -1.32 9.42
CA SER A 91 -9.42 -0.40 10.56
C SER A 91 -8.31 0.67 10.51
N PRO A 92 -8.56 1.90 11.00
CA PRO A 92 -7.55 2.95 11.09
C PRO A 92 -6.30 2.52 11.86
N GLY A 93 -5.16 3.15 11.54
CA GLY A 93 -3.90 2.99 12.26
C GLY A 93 -2.66 2.85 11.38
N MET A 94 -1.53 2.50 12.02
CA MET A 94 -0.24 2.32 11.35
C MET A 94 -0.21 1.03 10.53
N LEU A 95 0.15 1.16 9.25
CA LEU A 95 0.37 0.04 8.34
C LEU A 95 1.69 0.16 7.60
N ARG A 96 2.17 -0.99 7.11
CA ARG A 96 3.20 -1.09 6.07
C ARG A 96 2.68 -1.95 4.93
N VAL A 97 3.21 -1.71 3.73
CA VAL A 97 3.02 -2.60 2.59
C VAL A 97 4.36 -3.23 2.25
N ARG A 98 4.38 -4.56 2.14
CA ARG A 98 5.51 -5.34 1.63
C ARG A 98 5.17 -5.85 0.23
N LEU A 99 6.15 -5.74 -0.67
CA LEU A 99 6.10 -6.23 -2.04
C LEU A 99 7.15 -7.31 -2.20
N GLU A 100 6.75 -8.51 -2.60
CA GLU A 100 7.64 -9.65 -2.86
C GLU A 100 7.50 -10.08 -4.32
N PRO A 101 8.42 -9.65 -5.21
CA PRO A 101 8.38 -10.00 -6.63
C PRO A 101 8.39 -11.52 -6.83
N VAL A 102 7.54 -12.03 -7.73
CA VAL A 102 7.43 -13.48 -7.98
C VAL A 102 8.67 -14.03 -8.70
N ASP A 103 9.41 -13.18 -9.42
CA ASP A 103 10.64 -13.54 -10.12
C ASP A 103 11.86 -13.70 -9.19
N GLY A 104 11.69 -13.46 -7.89
CA GLY A 104 12.74 -13.58 -6.89
C GLY A 104 13.69 -12.37 -6.82
N SER A 105 13.34 -11.27 -7.49
CA SER A 105 14.02 -9.99 -7.30
C SER A 105 13.85 -9.47 -5.87
N THR A 106 14.61 -8.42 -5.52
CA THR A 106 14.60 -7.84 -4.18
C THR A 106 13.19 -7.47 -3.72
N SER A 107 12.88 -7.78 -2.47
CA SER A 107 11.61 -7.46 -1.86
C SER A 107 11.66 -6.06 -1.25
N PHE A 108 10.54 -5.35 -1.31
CA PHE A 108 10.44 -3.97 -0.84
C PHE A 108 9.46 -3.84 0.33
N VAL A 109 9.69 -2.87 1.20
CA VAL A 109 8.74 -2.50 2.25
C VAL A 109 8.59 -0.99 2.32
N THR A 110 7.38 -0.51 2.56
CA THR A 110 7.17 0.92 2.82
C THR A 110 7.60 1.29 4.25
N PRO A 111 7.92 2.57 4.49
CA PRO A 111 7.82 3.15 5.83
C PRO A 111 6.40 2.94 6.37
N ALA A 112 6.25 3.01 7.69
CA ALA A 112 4.92 3.00 8.29
C ALA A 112 4.14 4.26 7.87
N PHE A 113 2.87 4.10 7.54
CA PHE A 113 1.95 5.19 7.22
C PHE A 113 0.60 4.99 7.90
N GLU A 114 -0.11 6.10 8.15
CA GLU A 114 -1.44 6.10 8.76
C GLU A 114 -2.52 5.97 7.72
N ILE A 115 -3.59 5.24 8.09
CA ILE A 115 -4.88 5.16 7.39
C ILE A 115 -6.06 5.38 8.33
#